data_AF-A0A527H7R6-F1
#
_entry.id   AF-A0A527H7R6-F1
#
_cell.length_a   1.000
_cell.length_b   1.000
_cell.length_c   1.000
_cell.angle_alpha   90.00
_cell.angle_beta   90.00
_cell.angle_gamma   90.00
#
_symmetry.space_group_name_H-M   'P 1'
#
loop_
_entity.id
_entity.type
_entity.pdbx_description
1 polymer ?
#
loop_
_entity_poly.entity_id
_entity_poly.type
_entity_poly.pdbx_seq_one_letter_code
_entity_poly.pdbx_strand_id
1 'polypeptide(L)' 'FGNITIEPLDAVSAASSPYEAATAYCQGTPLRAEIEARGGSLEEATRYVANALGKRFGEGPVRGRIRALVVEAA' A
#
# COMPACT_ATOMS: atom_id res chain seq x y z
N PHE A 1 9.80 -23.72 25.20
CA PHE A 1 9.83 -22.40 24.53
C PHE A 1 10.96 -22.43 23.51
N GLY A 2 10.66 -22.13 22.25
CA GLY A 2 11.64 -22.08 21.16
C GLY A 2 12.32 -20.71 21.06
N ASN A 3 13.38 -20.62 20.27
CA ASN A 3 14.04 -19.34 19.99
C ASN A 3 13.23 -18.56 18.94
N ILE A 4 13.04 -17.26 19.14
CA ILE A 4 12.34 -16.36 18.21
C ILE A 4 13.30 -15.25 17.82
N THR A 5 13.48 -15.04 16.52
CA THR A 5 14.22 -13.90 15.97
C THR A 5 13.26 -12.95 15.28
N ILE A 6 13.56 -11.65 15.36
CA ILE A 6 12.83 -10.60 14.64
C ILE A 6 13.87 -9.71 13.95
N GLU A 7 13.95 -9.81 12.63
CA GLU A 7 14.90 -9.04 11.81
C GLU A 7 14.17 -7.92 11.05
N PRO A 8 14.55 -6.65 11.25
CA PRO A 8 14.02 -5.55 10.45
C PRO A 8 14.69 -5.50 9.07
N LEU A 9 13.88 -5.52 8.01
CA LEU A 9 14.33 -5.37 6.63
C LEU A 9 13.81 -4.06 6.03
N ASP A 10 14.70 -3.11 5.80
CA ASP A 10 14.38 -1.82 5.18
C ASP A 10 14.29 -1.92 3.65
N ALA A 11 13.29 -1.25 3.06
CA ALA A 11 13.14 -1.14 1.62
C ALA A 11 12.49 0.19 1.21
N VAL A 12 12.34 0.39 -0.11
CA VAL A 12 11.59 1.51 -0.68
C VAL A 12 10.36 0.95 -1.40
N SER A 13 9.18 1.35 -0.96
CA SER A 13 7.95 1.14 -1.72
C SER A 13 7.92 2.14 -2.86
N ALA A 14 7.79 1.67 -4.09
CA ALA A 14 7.80 2.52 -5.28
C ALA A 14 6.63 2.17 -6.20
N ALA A 15 6.02 3.20 -6.78
CA ALA A 15 5.04 3.10 -7.85
C ALA A 15 5.42 4.10 -8.96
N SER A 16 5.19 3.74 -10.22
CA SER A 16 5.51 4.57 -11.38
C SER A 16 4.59 5.78 -11.52
N SER A 17 3.41 5.76 -10.88
CA SER A 17 2.44 6.85 -10.89
C SER A 17 1.56 6.87 -9.62
N PRO A 18 0.85 7.99 -9.34
CA PRO A 18 -0.14 8.04 -8.27
C PRO A 18 -1.28 7.03 -8.44
N TYR A 19 -1.66 6.73 -9.68
CA TYR A 19 -2.71 5.77 -9.99
C TYR A 19 -2.30 4.33 -9.64
N GLU A 20 -1.06 3.95 -9.95
CA GLU A 20 -0.54 2.64 -9.58
C GLU A 20 -0.47 2.49 -8.05
N ALA A 21 0.01 3.52 -7.34
CA ALA A 21 0.00 3.54 -5.88
C ALA A 21 -1.43 3.42 -5.31
N ALA A 22 -2.39 4.18 -5.85
CA ALA A 22 -3.78 4.12 -5.44
C ALA A 22 -4.40 2.72 -5.68
N THR A 23 -4.06 2.10 -6.80
CA THR A 23 -4.52 0.75 -7.16
C THR A 23 -4.00 -0.28 -6.17
N ALA A 24 -2.70 -0.23 -5.84
CA ALA A 24 -2.10 -1.13 -4.87
C ALA A 24 -2.82 -1.06 -3.50
N TYR A 25 -3.11 0.15 -3.00
CA TYR A 25 -3.79 0.31 -1.72
C TYR A 25 -5.28 -0.06 -1.76
N CYS A 26 -6.03 0.46 -2.74
CA CYS A 26 -7.49 0.30 -2.78
C CYS A 26 -7.89 -1.12 -3.21
N GLN A 27 -7.08 -1.81 -4.02
CA GLN A 27 -7.45 -3.08 -4.63
C GLN A 27 -6.56 -4.25 -4.22
N GLY A 28 -5.32 -3.98 -3.76
CA GLY A 28 -4.33 -5.00 -3.41
C GLY A 28 -4.20 -5.30 -1.91
N THR A 29 -4.88 -4.54 -1.04
CA THR A 29 -4.83 -4.73 0.42
C THR A 29 -6.20 -5.16 0.96
N PRO A 30 -6.31 -5.56 2.25
CA PRO A 30 -7.61 -5.82 2.88
C PRO A 30 -8.61 -4.65 2.77
N LEU A 31 -8.15 -3.42 2.49
CA LEU A 31 -9.01 -2.26 2.22
C LEU A 31 -9.99 -2.51 1.06
N ARG A 32 -9.63 -3.36 0.09
CA ARG A 32 -10.52 -3.75 -1.01
C ARG A 32 -11.85 -4.27 -0.47
N ALA A 33 -11.78 -5.24 0.45
CA ALA A 33 -12.97 -5.87 1.02
C ALA A 33 -13.81 -4.85 1.81
N GLU A 34 -13.16 -3.90 2.50
CA GLU A 34 -13.84 -2.82 3.21
C GLU A 34 -14.58 -1.86 2.27
N ILE A 35 -14.00 -1.53 1.12
CA ILE A 35 -14.63 -0.68 0.09
C ILE A 35 -15.87 -1.40 -0.46
N GLU A 36 -15.72 -2.67 -0.85
CA GLU A 36 -16.80 -3.48 -1.40
C GLU A 36 -17.94 -3.69 -0.37
N ALA A 37 -17.61 -3.97 0.90
CA ALA A 37 -18.58 -4.19 1.98
C ALA A 37 -19.42 -2.93 2.29
N ARG A 38 -18.90 -1.73 1.99
CA ARG A 38 -19.62 -0.45 2.12
C ARG A 38 -20.42 -0.09 0.86
N GLY A 39 -20.44 -0.96 -0.15
CA GLY A 39 -21.09 -0.71 -1.44
C GLY A 39 -20.33 0.29 -2.33
N GLY A 40 -19.05 0.52 -2.05
CA GLY A 40 -18.22 1.44 -2.82
C GLY A 40 -17.70 0.82 -4.11
N SER A 41 -17.57 1.63 -5.17
CA SER A 41 -16.87 1.23 -6.39
C SER A 41 -15.36 1.27 -6.18
N LEU A 42 -14.66 0.17 -6.46
CA LEU A 42 -13.19 0.12 -6.45
C LEU A 42 -12.56 1.13 -7.40
N GLU A 43 -13.12 1.32 -8.60
CA GLU A 43 -12.57 2.25 -9.58
C GLU A 43 -12.69 3.70 -9.12
N GLU A 44 -13.88 4.13 -8.68
CA GLU A 44 -14.10 5.45 -8.11
C GLU A 44 -13.21 5.74 -6.90
N ALA A 45 -13.06 4.78 -5.98
CA ALA A 45 -12.16 4.89 -4.84
C ALA A 45 -10.70 5.05 -5.29
N THR A 46 -10.24 4.20 -6.23
CA THR A 46 -8.89 4.30 -6.79
C THR A 46 -8.65 5.66 -7.44
N ARG A 47 -9.57 6.18 -8.26
CA ARG A 47 -9.42 7.50 -8.91
C ARG A 47 -9.38 8.63 -7.90
N TYR A 48 -10.25 8.59 -6.88
CA TYR A 48 -10.26 9.59 -5.82
C TYR A 48 -8.91 9.62 -5.08
N VAL A 49 -8.40 8.45 -4.70
CA VAL A 49 -7.10 8.33 -4.03
C VAL A 49 -5.96 8.74 -4.96
N ALA A 50 -5.97 8.35 -6.23
CA ALA A 50 -4.97 8.75 -7.21
C ALA A 50 -4.90 10.28 -7.36
N ASN A 51 -6.05 10.96 -7.42
CA ASN A 51 -6.10 12.42 -7.47
C ASN A 51 -5.54 13.06 -6.18
N ALA A 52 -5.87 12.50 -5.03
CA ALA A 52 -5.35 12.98 -3.74
C ALA A 52 -3.83 12.78 -3.64
N LEU A 53 -3.31 11.65 -4.12
CA LEU A 53 -1.87 11.37 -4.20
C LEU A 53 -1.17 12.31 -5.18
N GLY A 54 -1.74 12.53 -6.37
CA GLY A 54 -1.22 13.44 -7.38
C GLY A 54 -1.13 14.89 -6.88
N LYS A 55 -2.18 15.38 -6.21
CA LYS A 55 -2.17 16.71 -5.56
C LYS A 55 -1.11 16.85 -4.48
N ARG A 56 -0.80 15.78 -3.75
CA ARG A 56 0.10 15.81 -2.59
C ARG A 56 1.56 15.57 -2.97
N PHE A 57 1.82 14.71 -3.95
CA PHE A 57 3.15 14.19 -4.27
C PHE A 57 3.56 14.43 -5.73
N GLY A 58 2.69 15.01 -6.54
CA GLY A 58 2.88 15.21 -7.98
C GLY A 58 2.38 14.03 -8.82
N GLU A 59 2.28 14.24 -10.13
CA GLU A 59 1.78 13.24 -11.11
C GLU A 59 2.85 12.20 -11.52
N GLY A 60 4.06 12.29 -10.97
CA GLY A 60 5.18 11.41 -11.27
C GLY A 60 5.27 10.18 -10.34
N PRO A 61 6.42 9.48 -10.35
CA PRO A 61 6.65 8.33 -9.50
C PRO A 61 6.47 8.65 -8.01
N VAL A 62 5.77 7.77 -7.29
CA VAL A 62 5.54 7.87 -5.84
C VAL A 62 6.49 6.91 -5.13
N ARG A 63 7.26 7.41 -4.17
CA ARG A 63 8.21 6.61 -3.38
C ARG A 63 8.04 6.86 -1.88
N GLY A 64 8.12 5.81 -1.09
CA GLY A 64 8.02 5.87 0.37
C GLY A 64 8.94 4.85 1.03
N ARG A 65 9.42 5.18 2.23
CA ARG A 65 10.16 4.21 3.06
C ARG A 65 9.20 3.13 3.55
N ILE A 66 9.65 1.88 3.55
CA ILE A 66 8.92 0.76 4.14
C ILE A 66 9.91 -0.14 4.88
N ARG A 67 9.43 -0.84 5.91
CA ARG A 67 10.20 -1.82 6.66
C ARG A 67 9.34 -3.06 6.88
N ALA A 68 9.87 -4.23 6.54
CA ALA A 68 9.31 -5.51 6.97
C ALA A 68 9.95 -5.93 8.29
N LEU A 69 9.20 -6.68 9.10
CA LEU A 69 9.72 -7.38 10.28
C LEU A 69 9.64 -8.87 9.98
N VAL A 70 10.79 -9.49 9.71
CA VAL A 70 10.89 -10.92 9.43
C VAL A 70 10.94 -11.64 10.77
N VAL A 71 9.95 -12.51 11.02
CA VAL A 71 9.84 -13.27 12.26
C VAL A 71 10.09 -14.74 11.97
N GLU A 72 11.07 -15.33 12.63
CA GLU A 72 11.37 -16.76 12.53
C GLU A 72 11.23 -17.41 13.91
N ALA A 73 10.64 -18.62 13.93
CA ALA A 73 10.48 -19.44 15.12
C ALA A 73 10.97 -20.86 14.83
N ALA A 74 11.83 -21.39 15.70
CA ALA A 74 12.42 -22.74 15.62
C ALA A 74 11.94 -23.65 16.75
#